data_AF-A0A392R592-F1
#
_entry.id   AF-A0A392R592-F1
#
_cell.length_a   1.000
_cell.length_b   1.000
_cell.length_c   1.000
_cell.angle_alpha   90.00
_cell.angle_beta   90.00
_cell.angle_gamma   90.00
#
_symmetry.space_group_name_H-M   'P 1'
#
loop_
_entity.id
_entity.type
_entity.pdbx_description
1 polymer ?
#
loop_
_entity_poly.entity_id
_entity_poly.type
_entity_poly.pdbx_seq_one_letter_code
_entity_poly.pdbx_strand_id
1 'polypeptide(L)'
;MDSFNIPWNCLGLDQEPQITTISQPKTPKTFAQALTNLCDIPLSQMPQPVVKGDRLAIEIPEVAYLAGLEACKHNLHGRILWPKGSTPLSVVALKAKLSIIWKDLSQWGIISL
;
A
#
# COMPACT_ATOMS: atom_id res chain seq x y z
N MET A 1 -10.99 -9.52 32.29
CA MET A 1 -10.71 -8.67 31.12
C MET A 1 -9.62 -9.38 30.34
N ASP A 2 -9.99 -10.05 29.27
CA ASP A 2 -9.07 -10.89 28.50
C ASP A 2 -8.02 -10.03 27.80
N SER A 3 -6.76 -10.34 28.06
CA SER A 3 -5.62 -9.67 27.45
C SER A 3 -5.57 -10.04 25.97
N PHE A 4 -5.80 -9.07 25.09
CA PHE A 4 -5.66 -9.26 23.65
C PHE A 4 -4.20 -9.50 23.31
N ASN A 5 -3.87 -10.76 23.00
CA ASN A 5 -2.55 -11.14 22.53
C ASN A 5 -2.41 -10.71 21.07
N ILE A 6 -1.80 -9.54 20.83
CA ILE A 6 -1.52 -9.08 19.47
C ILE A 6 -0.24 -9.80 19.00
N PRO A 7 -0.29 -10.64 17.96
CA PRO A 7 0.85 -11.46 17.51
C PRO A 7 1.95 -10.66 16.79
N TRP A 8 1.85 -9.33 16.81
CA TRP A 8 2.75 -8.39 16.17
C TRP A 8 3.47 -7.60 17.27
N ASN A 9 4.67 -8.03 17.63
CA ASN A 9 5.45 -7.42 18.72
C ASN A 9 5.71 -5.91 18.51
N CYS A 10 5.69 -5.43 17.26
CA CYS A 10 5.84 -4.00 16.95
C CYS A 10 4.63 -3.13 17.32
N LEU A 11 3.48 -3.75 17.64
CA LEU A 11 2.26 -3.08 18.08
C LEU A 11 2.01 -3.25 19.58
N GLY A 12 2.89 -3.95 20.30
CA GLY A 12 2.87 -4.02 21.76
C GLY A 12 3.24 -2.66 22.35
N LEU A 13 2.41 -2.14 23.24
CA LEU A 13 2.55 -0.80 23.83
C LEU A 13 3.71 -0.67 24.85
N ASP A 14 4.50 -1.72 25.08
CA ASP A 14 5.41 -1.82 26.24
C ASP A 14 6.89 -1.95 25.85
N GLN A 15 7.41 -1.13 24.94
CA GLN A 15 8.87 -0.95 24.82
C GLN A 15 9.25 0.52 24.78
N GLU A 16 9.50 1.08 25.97
CA GLU A 16 10.29 2.29 26.11
C GLU A 16 11.76 1.96 25.83
N PRO A 17 12.41 2.58 24.82
CA PRO A 17 13.79 2.26 24.49
C PRO A 17 14.77 2.84 25.52
N GLN A 18 15.53 1.98 26.20
CA GLN A 18 16.71 2.39 26.99
C GLN A 18 17.78 2.97 26.05
N ILE A 19 18.08 4.26 26.23
CA ILE A 19 19.13 4.97 25.49
C ILE A 19 20.49 4.60 26.09
N THR A 20 21.36 3.94 25.31
CA THR A 20 22.79 3.84 25.61
C THR A 20 23.57 4.72 24.64
N THR A 21 24.30 5.68 25.17
CA THR A 21 25.04 6.72 24.46
C THR A 21 26.28 6.15 23.75
N ILE A 22 26.33 6.20 22.41
CA ILE A 22 27.57 6.02 21.64
C ILE A 22 27.64 7.07 20.51
N SER A 23 28.84 7.64 20.37
CA SER A 23 29.30 8.72 19.48
C SER A 23 28.87 8.59 18.03
N GLN A 24 28.55 9.75 17.42
CA GLN A 24 28.06 9.96 16.05
C GLN A 24 28.91 9.29 14.95
N PRO A 25 28.24 8.51 14.08
CA PRO A 25 28.32 8.64 12.63
C PRO A 25 26.96 9.12 12.10
N LYS A 26 26.94 9.80 10.95
CA LYS A 26 25.69 10.31 10.32
C LYS A 26 24.66 9.18 10.26
N THR A 27 23.66 9.26 11.14
CA THR A 27 22.67 8.20 11.34
C THR A 27 21.93 7.96 10.01
N PRO A 28 21.82 6.71 9.54
CA PRO A 28 20.94 6.40 8.42
C PRO A 28 19.52 6.85 8.80
N LYS A 29 18.85 7.59 7.91
CA LYS A 29 17.49 8.08 8.15
C LYS A 29 16.64 6.89 8.58
N THR A 30 15.99 7.02 9.73
CA THR A 30 15.06 5.97 10.19
C THR A 30 13.89 5.88 9.20
N PHE A 31 13.21 4.74 9.14
CA PHE A 31 12.02 4.60 8.30
C PHE A 31 10.99 5.69 8.60
N ALA A 32 10.77 6.01 9.88
CA ALA A 32 9.92 7.12 10.30
C ALA A 32 10.40 8.46 9.73
N GLN A 33 11.69 8.80 9.83
CA GLN A 33 12.26 10.03 9.26
C GLN A 33 12.19 10.08 7.73
N ALA A 34 12.30 8.94 7.05
CA ALA A 34 12.08 8.86 5.61
C ALA A 34 10.61 9.15 5.25
N LEU A 35 9.67 8.65 6.06
CA LEU A 35 8.24 8.91 5.90
C LEU A 35 7.83 10.34 6.28
N THR A 36 8.52 11.01 7.22
CA THR A 36 8.21 12.40 7.61
C THR A 36 8.47 13.40 6.47
N ASN A 37 9.26 13.02 5.46
CA ASN A 37 9.47 13.84 4.26
C ASN A 37 8.44 13.57 3.16
N LEU A 38 7.48 12.67 3.37
CA LEU A 38 6.35 12.51 2.47
C LEU A 38 5.37 13.65 2.75
N CYS A 39 4.91 14.30 1.69
CA CYS A 39 3.97 15.41 1.73
C CYS A 39 2.89 15.18 2.79
N ASP A 40 2.80 16.07 3.77
CA ASP A 40 1.61 16.18 4.61
C ASP A 40 0.45 16.54 3.67
N ILE A 41 -0.28 15.53 3.19
CA ILE A 41 -1.47 15.72 2.39
C ILE A 41 -2.52 16.26 3.37
N PRO A 42 -2.89 17.55 3.30
CA PRO A 42 -3.85 18.10 4.24
C PRO A 42 -5.17 17.34 4.07
N LEU A 43 -5.83 17.02 5.19
CA LEU A 43 -7.10 16.31 5.18
C LEU A 43 -8.18 17.03 4.36
N SER A 44 -8.03 18.34 4.12
CA SER A 44 -8.89 19.13 3.23
C SER A 44 -8.79 18.74 1.75
N GLN A 45 -7.71 18.09 1.31
CA GLN A 45 -7.56 17.56 -0.04
C GLN A 45 -8.20 16.17 -0.22
N MET A 46 -8.54 15.50 0.88
CA MET A 46 -9.22 14.21 0.83
C MET A 46 -10.73 14.42 0.76
N PRO A 47 -11.46 13.60 0.00
CA PRO A 47 -12.91 13.69 -0.05
C PRO A 47 -13.48 13.40 1.34
N GLN A 48 -14.26 14.36 1.87
CA GLN A 48 -14.81 14.24 3.21
C GLN A 48 -15.96 13.24 3.23
N PRO A 49 -15.99 12.31 4.18
CA PRO A 49 -17.11 11.42 4.36
C PRO A 49 -18.32 12.17 4.93
N VAL A 50 -19.50 11.91 4.37
CA VAL A 50 -20.79 12.49 4.75
C VAL A 50 -21.68 11.38 5.32
N VAL A 51 -22.41 11.69 6.40
CA VAL A 51 -23.40 10.78 6.99
C VAL A 51 -24.70 10.83 6.16
N LYS A 52 -25.12 9.69 5.62
CA LYS A 52 -26.37 9.51 4.87
C LYS A 52 -27.23 8.46 5.58
N GLY A 53 -28.11 8.91 6.48
CA GLY A 53 -28.86 8.04 7.37
C GLY A 53 -27.92 7.31 8.33
N ASP A 54 -28.02 5.98 8.41
CA ASP A 54 -27.16 5.14 9.27
C ASP A 54 -25.82 4.77 8.61
N ARG A 55 -25.47 5.36 7.46
CA ARG A 55 -24.27 5.00 6.68
C ARG A 55 -23.35 6.20 6.48
N LEU A 56 -22.05 5.95 6.44
CA LEU A 56 -21.03 6.90 6.03
C LEU A 56 -20.75 6.74 4.53
N ALA A 57 -20.74 7.83 3.78
CA ALA A 57 -20.53 7.83 2.33
C ALA A 57 -19.47 8.85 1.94
N ILE A 58 -18.57 8.49 1.03
CA ILE A 58 -17.62 9.41 0.43
C ILE A 58 -18.09 9.70 -1.00
N GLU A 59 -18.24 10.97 -1.35
CA GLU A 59 -18.62 11.35 -2.70
C GLU A 59 -17.42 11.26 -3.65
N ILE A 60 -17.63 10.60 -4.80
CA ILE A 60 -16.67 10.56 -5.89
C ILE A 60 -17.21 11.48 -6.98
N PRO A 61 -16.55 12.61 -7.28
CA PRO A 61 -16.98 13.50 -8.35
C PRO A 61 -17.03 12.74 -9.69
N GLU A 62 -18.05 13.02 -10.50
CA GLU A 62 -18.24 12.35 -11.80
C GLU A 62 -17.01 12.48 -12.71
N VAL A 63 -16.36 13.65 -12.71
CA VAL A 63 -15.12 13.88 -13.46
C VAL A 63 -13.99 12.93 -13.04
N ALA A 64 -13.85 12.67 -11.74
CA ALA A 64 -12.84 11.75 -11.22
C ALA A 64 -13.19 10.30 -11.54
N TYR A 65 -14.48 9.95 -11.50
CA TYR A 65 -14.98 8.65 -11.90
C TYR A 65 -14.69 8.35 -13.38
N LEU A 66 -15.02 9.28 -14.29
CA LEU A 66 -14.75 9.17 -15.71
C LEU A 66 -13.24 9.09 -16.02
N ALA A 67 -12.44 9.92 -15.34
CA ALA A 67 -10.98 9.86 -15.46
C ALA A 67 -10.44 8.49 -15.00
N GLY A 68 -11.00 7.93 -13.92
CA GLY A 68 -10.67 6.59 -13.45
C GLY A 68 -11.04 5.50 -14.46
N LEU A 69 -12.21 5.59 -15.09
CA LEU A 69 -12.64 4.67 -16.15
C LEU A 69 -11.70 4.72 -17.35
N GLU A 70 -11.37 5.91 -17.84
CA GLU A 70 -10.45 6.04 -18.98
C GLU A 70 -9.04 5.55 -18.63
N ALA A 71 -8.57 5.82 -17.41
CA ALA A 71 -7.30 5.28 -16.92
C ALA A 71 -7.32 3.74 -16.81
N CYS A 72 -8.44 3.13 -16.39
CA CYS A 72 -8.53 1.68 -16.20
C CYS A 72 -8.91 0.91 -17.48
N LYS A 73 -9.42 1.59 -18.52
CA LYS A 73 -9.95 0.96 -19.74
C LYS A 73 -9.02 -0.05 -20.41
N HIS A 74 -7.72 0.19 -20.33
CA HIS A 74 -6.69 -0.66 -20.93
C HIS A 74 -5.78 -1.33 -19.88
N ASN A 75 -6.14 -1.26 -18.59
CA ASN A 75 -5.34 -1.76 -17.47
C ASN A 75 -6.09 -2.86 -16.72
N LEU A 76 -5.44 -4.01 -16.54
CA LEU A 76 -5.94 -5.06 -15.67
C LEU A 76 -5.36 -4.87 -14.26
N HIS A 77 -6.17 -4.36 -13.34
CA HIS A 77 -5.81 -4.30 -11.92
C HIS A 77 -6.15 -5.60 -11.22
N GLY A 78 -5.15 -6.24 -10.61
CA GLY A 78 -5.31 -7.50 -9.90
C GLY A 78 -4.34 -7.63 -8.74
N ARG A 79 -4.65 -8.56 -7.83
CA ARG A 79 -3.74 -8.96 -6.75
C ARG A 79 -3.32 -10.40 -6.97
N ILE A 80 -2.05 -10.67 -6.72
CA ILE A 80 -1.52 -12.03 -6.79
C ILE A 80 -1.30 -12.50 -5.36
N LEU A 81 -1.99 -13.57 -5.00
CA LEU A 81 -1.94 -14.17 -3.67
C LEU A 81 -0.94 -15.31 -3.67
N TRP A 82 0.00 -15.24 -2.74
CA TRP A 82 1.02 -16.27 -2.56
C TRP A 82 0.75 -17.12 -1.32
N PRO A 83 0.83 -18.46 -1.42
CA PRO A 83 0.77 -19.32 -0.25
C PRO A 83 1.90 -19.01 0.74
N LYS A 84 1.64 -19.18 2.03
CA LYS A 84 2.66 -18.97 3.06
C LYS A 84 3.86 -19.90 2.81
N GLY A 85 5.07 -19.32 2.80
CA GLY A 85 6.31 -20.06 2.57
C GLY A 85 6.71 -20.25 1.10
N SER A 86 5.91 -19.77 0.14
CA SER A 86 6.33 -19.77 -1.26
C SER A 86 7.44 -18.76 -1.53
N THR A 87 8.35 -19.07 -2.44
CA THR A 87 9.38 -18.14 -2.89
C THR A 87 8.75 -16.93 -3.60
N PRO A 88 9.05 -15.69 -3.19
CA PRO A 88 8.60 -14.50 -3.90
C PRO A 88 9.08 -14.52 -5.36
N LEU A 89 8.18 -14.24 -6.28
CA LEU A 89 8.48 -14.24 -7.70
C LEU A 89 8.95 -12.85 -8.15
N SER A 90 10.04 -12.79 -8.92
CA SER A 90 10.46 -11.53 -9.55
C SER A 90 9.46 -11.08 -10.61
N VAL A 91 9.40 -9.78 -10.88
CA VAL A 91 8.52 -9.20 -11.91
C VAL A 91 8.76 -9.83 -13.28
N VAL A 92 10.02 -10.13 -13.61
CA VAL A 92 10.41 -10.79 -14.88
C VAL A 92 9.85 -12.22 -14.96
N ALA A 93 10.03 -13.01 -13.90
CA ALA A 93 9.52 -14.37 -13.86
C ALA A 93 7.98 -14.42 -13.83
N LEU A 94 7.34 -13.45 -13.18
CA LEU A 94 5.89 -13.27 -13.22
C LEU A 94 5.41 -12.95 -14.63
N LYS A 95 6.04 -11.97 -15.30
CA LYS A 95 5.73 -11.62 -16.69
C LYS A 95 5.83 -12.83 -17.61
N ALA A 96 6.91 -13.62 -17.49
CA ALA A 96 7.11 -14.82 -18.29
C ALA A 96 5.98 -15.85 -18.10
N LYS A 97 5.53 -16.09 -16.86
CA LYS A 97 4.39 -16.99 -16.60
C LYS A 97 3.09 -16.46 -17.17
N LEU A 98 2.82 -15.17 -17.01
CA LEU A 98 1.60 -14.53 -17.51
C LEU A 98 1.57 -14.49 -19.05
N SER A 99 2.71 -14.31 -19.73
CA SER A 99 2.80 -14.38 -21.19
C SER A 99 2.35 -15.71 -21.78
N ILE A 100 2.47 -16.81 -21.04
CA ILE A 100 1.99 -18.12 -21.48
C ILE A 100 0.46 -18.18 -21.45
N ILE A 101 -0.18 -17.47 -20.51
CA ILE A 101 -1.64 -17.46 -20.33
C ILE A 101 -2.27 -16.40 -21.24
N TRP A 102 -1.61 -15.26 -21.40
CA TRP A 102 -2.07 -14.09 -22.14
C TRP A 102 -1.38 -13.94 -23.50
N LYS A 103 -1.43 -15.00 -24.31
CA LYS A 103 -0.76 -15.04 -25.63
C LYS A 103 -1.34 -14.06 -26.64
N ASP A 104 -2.64 -13.82 -26.55
CA ASP A 104 -3.38 -12.98 -27.51
C ASP A 104 -3.53 -11.52 -27.05
N LEU A 105 -3.00 -11.18 -25.87
CA LEU A 105 -2.89 -9.78 -25.47
C LEU A 105 -1.77 -9.13 -26.28
N SER A 106 -2.03 -7.92 -26.79
CA SER A 106 -1.05 -7.08 -27.48
C SER A 106 0.11 -6.67 -26.55
N GLN A 107 0.92 -5.68 -26.90
CA GLN A 107 2.04 -5.26 -26.04
C GLN A 107 1.56 -4.82 -24.65
N TRP A 108 1.85 -5.61 -23.62
CA TRP A 108 1.49 -5.34 -22.23
C TRP A 108 2.72 -5.37 -21.29
N GLY A 109 2.58 -4.71 -20.14
CA GLY A 109 3.60 -4.60 -19.10
C GLY A 109 3.03 -4.83 -17.71
N ILE A 110 3.91 -4.94 -16.71
CA ILE A 110 3.53 -5.02 -15.29
C ILE A 110 4.07 -3.77 -14.62
N ILE A 111 3.23 -3.09 -13.83
CA ILE A 111 3.57 -1.91 -13.05
C ILE A 111 3.27 -2.24 -11.58
N SER A 112 4.17 -1.86 -10.67
CA SER A 112 3.86 -1.91 -9.23
C SER A 112 2.98 -0.72 -8.89
N LEU A 113 1.83 -0.99 -8.28
CA LEU A 113 1.00 0.02 -7.61
C LEU A 113 1.60 0.37 -6.25
#